data_AF-A0A6G5ABG9-F1
#
_entry.id   AF-A0A6G5ABG9-F1
#
_cell.length_a   1.000
_cell.length_b   1.000
_cell.length_c   1.000
_cell.angle_alpha   90.00
_cell.angle_beta   90.00
_cell.angle_gamma   90.00
#
_symmetry.space_group_name_H-M   'P 1'
#
loop_
_entity.id
_entity.type
_entity.pdbx_description
1 polymer ?
#
loop_
_entity_poly.entity_id
_entity_poly.type
_entity_poly.pdbx_seq_one_letter_code
_entity_poly.pdbx_strand_id
1 'polypeptide(L)'
;MSRSRLGHLKPCCAWCEDNRKDLRHAITVGHARKEFCSENCLHEFKRVYLKVACALCEIVIRGASVHLDDHGQLREFCSTECLDKYRLRDPHSHGHCRPVQQAQA
;
A
#
# COMPACT_ATOMS: atom_id res chain seq x y z
N MET A 1 -43.18 -18.51 0.13
CA MET A 1 -41.79 -18.74 -0.32
C MET A 1 -41.23 -17.41 -0.79
N SER A 2 -40.48 -16.74 0.08
CA SER A 2 -40.08 -15.34 -0.11
C SER A 2 -38.78 -15.21 -0.92
N ARG A 3 -38.90 -14.39 -1.97
CA ARG A 3 -37.86 -13.51 -2.54
C ARG A 3 -36.89 -14.16 -3.53
N SER A 4 -37.27 -14.01 -4.80
CA SER A 4 -36.49 -13.34 -5.85
C SER A 4 -35.01 -13.12 -5.51
N ARG A 5 -34.12 -13.85 -6.18
CA ARG A 5 -32.76 -13.38 -6.41
C ARG A 5 -32.39 -13.65 -7.85
N LEU A 6 -32.76 -12.69 -8.70
CA LEU A 6 -32.04 -12.36 -9.92
C LEU A 6 -30.54 -12.50 -9.59
N GLY A 7 -29.84 -13.32 -10.38
CA GLY A 7 -28.43 -13.64 -10.24
C GLY A 7 -27.57 -12.39 -10.33
N HIS A 8 -27.45 -11.70 -9.21
CA HIS A 8 -26.47 -10.66 -9.03
C HIS A 8 -25.13 -11.39 -9.00
N LEU A 9 -24.36 -11.33 -10.11
CA LEU A 9 -22.92 -11.56 -10.11
C LEU A 9 -22.35 -10.60 -9.07
N LYS A 10 -22.39 -11.02 -7.82
CA LYS A 10 -22.06 -10.16 -6.71
C LYS A 10 -20.55 -10.03 -6.77
N PRO A 11 -20.04 -8.80 -6.94
CA PRO A 11 -18.63 -8.62 -7.21
C PRO A 11 -17.88 -9.20 -6.00
N CYS A 12 -16.84 -9.98 -6.28
CA CYS A 12 -15.98 -10.60 -5.27
C CYS A 12 -14.67 -9.81 -5.18
N CYS A 13 -14.11 -9.76 -3.98
CA CYS A 13 -12.78 -9.23 -3.75
C CYS A 13 -11.76 -9.93 -4.65
N ALA A 14 -11.06 -9.21 -5.53
CA ALA A 14 -10.09 -9.83 -6.44
C ALA A 14 -8.83 -10.38 -5.75
N TRP A 15 -8.64 -10.07 -4.46
CA TRP A 15 -7.50 -10.53 -3.64
C TRP A 15 -7.88 -11.66 -2.67
N CYS A 16 -8.99 -11.47 -1.97
CA CYS A 16 -9.44 -12.33 -0.87
C CYS A 16 -10.65 -13.20 -1.24
N GLU A 17 -11.18 -13.02 -2.45
CA GLU A 17 -12.30 -13.77 -3.05
C GLU A 17 -13.61 -13.73 -2.23
N ASP A 18 -13.67 -12.88 -1.20
CA ASP A 18 -14.83 -12.74 -0.35
C ASP A 18 -15.97 -11.96 -1.06
N ASN A 19 -17.17 -12.55 -1.00
CA ASN A 19 -18.41 -12.03 -1.60
C ASN A 19 -19.27 -11.23 -0.59
N ARG A 20 -18.88 -11.18 0.69
CA ARG A 20 -19.77 -10.73 1.76
C ARG A 20 -19.79 -9.22 1.99
N LYS A 21 -19.01 -8.44 1.23
CA LYS A 21 -18.84 -7.00 1.50
C LYS A 21 -19.06 -6.14 0.27
N ASP A 22 -19.58 -4.92 0.49
CA ASP A 22 -19.60 -3.86 -0.52
C ASP A 22 -18.17 -3.54 -0.94
N LEU A 23 -17.84 -3.82 -2.20
CA LEU A 23 -16.54 -3.52 -2.77
C LEU A 23 -16.48 -2.03 -3.12
N ARG A 24 -16.24 -1.22 -2.09
CA ARG A 24 -16.14 0.25 -2.23
C ARG A 24 -14.84 0.70 -2.88
N HIS A 25 -13.86 -0.19 -2.96
CA HIS A 25 -12.52 0.09 -3.44
C HIS A 25 -12.31 -0.62 -4.77
N ALA A 26 -12.05 0.11 -5.85
CA ALA A 26 -11.83 -0.46 -7.17
C ALA A 26 -10.63 0.20 -7.84
N ILE A 27 -9.88 -0.58 -8.62
CA ILE A 27 -8.77 -0.07 -9.45
C ILE A 27 -8.94 -0.60 -10.87
N THR A 28 -8.50 0.19 -11.84
CA THR A 28 -8.35 -0.29 -13.22
C THR A 28 -6.86 -0.54 -13.45
N VAL A 29 -6.49 -1.79 -13.75
CA VAL A 29 -5.12 -2.13 -14.14
C VAL A 29 -5.10 -2.52 -15.61
N GLY A 30 -4.47 -1.70 -16.43
CA GLY A 30 -4.52 -1.84 -17.88
C GLY A 30 -5.95 -1.68 -18.39
N HIS A 31 -6.56 -2.78 -18.84
CA HIS A 31 -7.93 -2.82 -19.36
C HIS A 31 -8.91 -3.62 -18.45
N ALA A 32 -8.46 -4.06 -17.27
CA ALA A 32 -9.28 -4.84 -16.34
C ALA A 32 -9.58 -4.02 -15.07
N ARG A 33 -10.88 -3.83 -14.77
CA ARG A 33 -11.33 -3.27 -13.49
C ARG A 33 -11.37 -4.39 -12.44
N LYS A 34 -10.71 -4.17 -11.31
CA LYS A 34 -10.64 -5.07 -10.16
C LYS A 34 -11.23 -4.38 -8.95
N GLU A 35 -12.03 -5.10 -8.18
CA GLU A 35 -12.76 -4.57 -7.03
C GLU A 35 -12.31 -5.29 -5.75
N PHE A 36 -12.27 -4.56 -4.64
CA PHE A 36 -11.65 -4.97 -3.38
C PHE A 36 -12.53 -4.59 -2.18
N CYS A 37 -12.54 -5.46 -1.17
CA CYS A 37 -13.39 -5.28 0.01
C CYS A 37 -12.82 -4.28 1.01
N SER A 38 -11.53 -3.99 0.92
CA SER A 38 -10.81 -3.04 1.75
C SER A 38 -9.64 -2.44 0.98
N GLU A 39 -9.22 -1.26 1.43
CA GLU A 39 -8.01 -0.61 0.92
C GLU A 39 -6.76 -1.48 1.11
N ASN A 40 -6.72 -2.27 2.19
CA ASN A 40 -5.63 -3.22 2.45
C ASN A 40 -5.52 -4.30 1.36
N CYS A 41 -6.65 -4.90 0.93
CA CYS A 41 -6.65 -5.89 -0.17
C CYS A 41 -6.24 -5.26 -1.51
N LEU A 42 -6.67 -4.02 -1.74
CA LEU A 42 -6.30 -3.24 -2.92
C LEU A 42 -4.80 -2.91 -2.93
N HIS A 43 -4.23 -2.57 -1.77
CA HIS A 43 -2.80 -2.30 -1.60
C HIS A 43 -1.95 -3.54 -1.82
N GLU A 44 -2.30 -4.67 -1.19
CA GLU A 44 -1.62 -5.95 -1.41
C GLU A 44 -1.64 -6.36 -2.88
N PHE A 45 -2.79 -6.19 -3.55
CA PHE A 45 -2.90 -6.48 -4.98
C PHE A 45 -2.01 -5.56 -5.82
N LYS A 46 -2.00 -4.25 -5.55
CA LYS A 46 -1.10 -3.29 -6.23
C LYS A 46 0.35 -3.69 -6.05
N ARG A 47 0.76 -4.14 -4.86
CA ARG A 47 2.13 -4.57 -4.59
C ARG A 47 2.59 -5.69 -5.50
N VAL A 48 1.79 -6.75 -5.55
CA VAL A 48 2.13 -7.94 -6.34
C VAL A 48 2.03 -7.64 -7.84
N TYR A 49 1.03 -6.87 -8.26
CA TYR A 49 0.72 -6.71 -9.68
C TYR A 49 1.52 -5.60 -10.35
N LEU A 50 1.83 -4.50 -9.66
CA LEU A 50 2.54 -3.35 -10.23
C LEU A 50 4.06 -3.47 -10.16
N LYS A 51 4.61 -4.59 -9.65
CA LYS A 51 6.06 -4.81 -9.48
C LYS A 51 6.73 -3.63 -8.80
N VAL A 52 6.38 -3.39 -7.53
CA VAL A 52 6.81 -2.16 -6.85
C VAL A 52 8.33 -2.09 -6.76
N ALA A 53 8.85 -0.93 -7.13
CA ALA A 53 10.25 -0.59 -6.98
C ALA A 53 10.48 0.11 -5.62
N CYS A 54 11.68 -0.09 -5.09
CA CYS A 54 12.18 0.59 -3.90
C CYS A 54 12.09 2.11 -4.07
N ALA A 55 11.38 2.83 -3.19
CA ALA A 55 11.26 4.29 -3.30
C ALA A 55 12.60 5.04 -3.05
N LEU A 56 13.57 4.40 -2.41
CA LEU A 56 14.91 4.96 -2.20
C LEU A 56 15.87 4.67 -3.36
N CYS A 57 15.85 3.44 -3.85
CA CYS A 57 16.88 2.85 -4.69
C CYS A 57 16.39 2.45 -6.09
N GLU A 58 15.08 2.55 -6.32
CA GLU A 58 14.37 2.28 -7.59
C GLU A 58 14.55 0.85 -8.12
N ILE A 59 15.09 -0.05 -7.29
CA ILE A 59 15.25 -1.47 -7.59
C ILE A 59 13.91 -2.18 -7.44
N VAL A 60 13.52 -2.95 -8.45
CA VAL A 60 12.31 -3.80 -8.43
C VAL A 60 12.43 -4.85 -7.32
N ILE A 61 11.50 -4.82 -6.38
CA ILE A 61 11.52 -5.72 -5.23
C ILE A 61 10.89 -7.05 -5.66
N ARG A 62 11.67 -8.14 -5.64
CA ARG A 62 11.24 -9.49 -6.03
C ARG A 62 11.06 -10.45 -4.84
N GLY A 63 11.09 -9.93 -3.62
CA GLY A 63 11.10 -10.71 -2.38
C GLY A 63 10.43 -9.97 -1.22
N ALA A 64 10.90 -10.19 0.01
CA ALA A 64 10.39 -9.48 1.18
C ALA A 64 10.59 -7.96 1.01
N SER A 65 9.50 -7.23 0.84
CA SER A 65 9.49 -5.76 0.86
C SER A 65 9.06 -5.28 2.25
N VAL A 66 9.59 -4.12 2.64
CA VAL A 66 9.06 -3.38 3.78
C VAL A 66 8.31 -2.17 3.26
N HIS A 67 7.30 -1.77 4.00
CA HIS A 67 6.42 -0.71 3.58
C HIS A 67 6.30 0.38 4.63
N LEU A 68 6.19 1.60 4.13
CA LEU A 68 5.90 2.78 4.93
C LEU A 68 4.59 3.37 4.45
N ASP A 69 3.67 3.57 5.38
CA ASP A 69 2.56 4.48 5.15
C ASP A 69 3.00 5.88 5.58
N ASP A 70 3.20 6.76 4.60
CA ASP A 70 3.59 8.16 4.81
C ASP A 70 2.41 9.06 4.43
N HIS A 71 1.59 9.43 5.43
CA HIS A 71 0.39 10.24 5.22
C HIS A 71 -0.56 9.68 4.13
N GLY A 72 -0.76 8.35 4.11
CA GLY A 72 -1.58 7.68 3.09
C GLY A 72 -0.87 7.44 1.75
N GLN A 73 0.42 7.77 1.63
CA GLN A 73 1.26 7.33 0.53
C GLN A 73 2.06 6.09 0.95
N LEU A 74 1.62 4.95 0.42
CA LEU A 74 2.30 3.69 0.64
C LEU A 74 3.56 3.61 -0.24
N ARG A 75 4.72 3.61 0.41
CA ARG A 75 6.04 3.49 -0.23
C ARG A 75 6.64 2.12 0.12
N GLU A 76 7.13 1.41 -0.89
CA GLU A 76 7.79 0.11 -0.72
C GLU A 76 9.31 0.25 -0.75
N PHE A 77 10.00 -0.58 0.02
CA PHE A 77 11.46 -0.60 0.10
C PHE A 77 11.95 -2.04 0.07
N CYS A 78 13.09 -2.27 -0.59
CA CYS A 78 13.68 -3.61 -0.68
C CYS A 78 14.23 -4.13 0.65
N SER A 79 14.39 -3.27 1.65
CA SER A 79 14.90 -3.62 2.98
C SER A 79 14.54 -2.55 4.02
N THR A 80 14.58 -2.92 5.29
CA THR A 80 14.47 -1.98 6.42
C THR A 80 15.56 -0.91 6.40
N GLU A 81 16.75 -1.23 5.88
CA GLU A 81 17.83 -0.24 5.71
C GLU A 81 17.44 0.86 4.72
N CYS A 82 16.83 0.50 3.59
CA CYS A 82 16.36 1.48 2.62
C CYS A 82 15.21 2.33 3.19
N LEU A 83 14.33 1.72 3.97
CA LEU A 83 13.28 2.43 4.68
C LEU A 83 13.85 3.45 5.68
N ASP A 84 14.81 3.06 6.50
CA ASP A 84 15.39 3.92 7.53
C ASP A 84 16.14 5.09 6.90
N LYS A 85 17.00 4.82 5.92
CA LYS A 85 17.67 5.84 5.11
C LYS A 85 16.68 6.81 4.46
N TYR A 86 15.55 6.31 3.98
CA TYR A 86 14.52 7.15 3.38
C TYR A 86 13.87 8.09 4.40
N ARG A 87 13.53 7.58 5.60
CA ARG A 87 12.99 8.40 6.70
C ARG A 87 13.97 9.49 7.15
N LEU A 88 15.27 9.19 7.19
CA LEU A 88 16.31 10.17 7.49
C LEU A 88 16.51 11.20 6.38
N ARG A 89 16.25 10.83 5.12
CA ARG A 89 16.54 11.65 3.94
C ARG A 89 15.36 12.48 3.48
N ASP A 90 14.13 12.14 3.87
CA ASP A 90 12.92 12.89 3.54
C ASP A 90 12.67 13.98 4.62
N PRO A 91 13.06 15.25 4.38
CA PRO A 91 12.88 16.32 5.36
C PRO A 91 11.41 16.73 5.55
N HIS A 92 10.46 16.15 4.80
CA HIS A 92 9.04 16.49 4.91
C HIS A 92 8.27 15.74 6.00
N SER A 93 8.81 14.64 6.53
CA SER A 93 8.26 13.95 7.71
C SER A 93 9.19 13.98 8.93
N HIS A 94 10.31 14.68 8.83
CA HIS A 94 11.18 14.94 9.97
C HIS A 94 10.64 16.13 10.78
N GLY A 95 9.74 15.80 11.72
CA GLY A 95 9.76 16.47 13.01
C GLY A 95 11.21 16.59 13.46
N HIS A 96 11.69 17.83 13.52
CA HIS A 96 13.02 18.20 13.97
C HIS A 96 13.35 17.50 15.29
N CYS A 97 14.11 16.41 15.25
CA CYS A 97 14.98 16.11 16.37
C CYS A 97 16.19 17.03 16.21
N ARG A 98 16.10 18.24 16.77
CA ARG A 98 17.31 19.05 16.96
C ARG A 98 18.23 18.25 17.87
N PRO A 99 19.49 18.00 17.50
CA PRO A 99 20.48 17.68 18.52
C PRO A 99 20.51 18.89 19.47
N VAL A 100 20.26 18.64 20.75
CA VAL A 100 20.61 19.60 21.81
C VAL A 100 22.13 19.70 21.77
N GLN A 101 22.65 20.62 20.95
CA GLN A 101 24.04 21.02 21.02
C GLN A 101 24.24 21.59 22.42
N GLN A 102 25.03 20.88 23.21
CA GLN A 102 25.70 21.44 24.37
C GLN A 102 26.36 22.76 23.95
N ALA A 103 25.94 23.85 24.58
CA ALA A 103 26.70 25.09 24.59
C ALA A 103 26.99 25.41 26.06
N GLN A 104 28.25 25.25 26.41
CA GLN A 104 28.85 25.61 27.68
C GLN A 104 28.81 27.12 27.88
N ALA A 105 28.54 27.56 29.12
CA ALA A 105 29.19 28.68 29.79
C ALA A 105 29.06 28.48 31.29
#